data_AF-A0ABD3U5S5-F1
#
_entry.id   AF-A0ABD3U5S5-F1
#
_cell.length_a   1.000
_cell.length_b   1.000
_cell.length_c   1.000
_cell.angle_alpha   90.00
_cell.angle_beta   90.00
_cell.angle_gamma   90.00
#
_symmetry.space_group_name_H-M   'P 1'
#
loop_
_entity.id
_entity.type
_entity.pdbx_description
1 polymer ?
#
loop_
_entity_poly.entity_id
_entity_poly.type
_entity_poly.pdbx_seq_one_letter_code
_entity_poly.pdbx_strand_id
1 'polypeptide(L)'
;MKRRSRKPSAAALLSTPPPPPAAVSATSPTLSPAEFPAEQFELKLNGFKDIATSSKTKSNKNVGASASSSKLKQTTGFSPISPNRSLKSASTISDLKDLASSNLDSIKRHLDRSQSEILKDIEASQCRLQKRFKIQTQSCQQTMDEAEKEYKKMSERISEGREAMKASYAEFIAEAHASTSRRKFVLLQLAEQISLKFYELLRKALLQFAASMESHLLQSERRILV
;
A
#
# COMPACT_ATOMS: atom_id res chain seq x y z
N MET A 1 6.23 -45.40 12.61
CA MET A 1 5.38 -44.25 12.96
C MET A 1 5.01 -43.49 11.69
N LYS A 2 3.72 -43.46 11.34
CA LYS A 2 3.20 -42.97 10.05
C LYS A 2 2.40 -41.68 10.30
N ARG A 3 2.91 -40.51 9.89
CA ARG A 3 2.22 -39.22 10.05
C ARG A 3 1.33 -38.94 8.84
N ARG A 4 0.02 -38.88 9.08
CA ARG A 4 -1.03 -38.48 8.13
C ARG A 4 -1.00 -36.96 7.90
N SER A 5 -0.96 -36.52 6.65
CA SER A 5 -1.30 -35.16 6.24
C SER A 5 -2.79 -35.07 5.88
N ARG A 6 -3.58 -34.27 6.61
CA ARG A 6 -4.94 -33.90 6.21
C ARG A 6 -4.95 -32.41 5.83
N LYS A 7 -5.23 -32.13 4.56
CA LYS A 7 -5.66 -30.82 4.05
C LYS A 7 -7.02 -30.45 4.65
N PRO A 8 -7.28 -29.20 5.01
CA PRO A 8 -8.64 -28.66 5.05
C PRO A 8 -8.98 -27.96 3.72
N SER A 9 -10.17 -28.31 3.22
CA SER A 9 -10.79 -27.86 1.98
C SER A 9 -11.56 -26.55 2.22
N ALA A 10 -11.25 -25.50 1.46
CA ALA A 10 -11.87 -24.18 1.52
C ALA A 10 -13.11 -24.10 0.60
N ALA A 11 -14.08 -24.99 0.80
CA ALA A 11 -15.26 -25.12 -0.08
C ALA A 11 -16.60 -25.13 0.67
N ALA A 12 -16.69 -24.50 1.85
CA ALA A 12 -17.89 -24.56 2.70
C ALA A 12 -18.46 -23.20 3.13
N LEU A 13 -18.12 -22.09 2.46
CA LEU A 13 -18.64 -20.75 2.80
C LEU A 13 -19.50 -20.12 1.69
N LEU A 14 -20.19 -20.91 0.88
CA LEU A 14 -21.14 -20.40 -0.11
C LEU A 14 -22.40 -21.27 -0.15
N SER A 15 -23.36 -21.00 0.75
CA SER A 15 -24.81 -21.20 0.50
C SER A 15 -25.63 -20.93 1.77
N THR A 16 -26.13 -19.70 1.95
CA THR A 16 -27.54 -19.44 2.34
C THR A 16 -27.83 -17.93 2.36
N PRO A 17 -28.88 -17.43 1.68
CA PRO A 17 -29.38 -16.06 1.88
C PRO A 17 -30.40 -15.99 3.03
N PRO A 18 -30.44 -14.91 3.84
CA PRO A 18 -31.48 -14.73 4.86
C PRO A 18 -32.79 -14.18 4.26
N PRO A 19 -33.98 -14.51 4.83
CA PRO A 19 -35.30 -14.07 4.35
C PRO A 19 -35.66 -12.62 4.78
N PRO A 20 -36.65 -11.97 4.12
CA PRO A 20 -36.97 -10.56 4.34
C PRO A 20 -38.07 -10.35 5.42
N PRO A 21 -38.05 -9.23 6.17
CA PRO A 21 -39.23 -8.76 6.90
C PRO A 21 -40.07 -7.75 6.10
N ALA A 22 -41.37 -7.78 6.38
CA ALA A 22 -42.47 -7.11 5.70
C ALA A 22 -42.52 -5.57 5.85
N ALA A 23 -43.31 -4.97 4.97
CA ALA A 23 -43.51 -3.54 4.75
C ALA A 23 -44.06 -2.75 5.96
N VAL A 24 -43.54 -1.52 6.14
CA VAL A 24 -44.32 -0.34 6.57
C VAL A 24 -43.60 0.96 6.20
N SER A 25 -44.36 1.81 5.49
CA SER A 25 -44.40 3.28 5.56
C SER A 25 -43.27 4.13 5.00
N ALA A 26 -43.68 4.91 3.99
CA ALA A 26 -42.99 6.04 3.39
C ALA A 26 -42.68 7.15 4.41
N THR A 27 -41.45 7.67 4.39
CA THR A 27 -41.19 9.12 4.46
C THR A 27 -39.76 9.39 3.98
N SER A 28 -39.63 10.40 3.11
CA SER A 28 -38.41 10.84 2.42
C SER A 28 -37.24 11.18 3.36
N PRO A 29 -36.01 11.24 2.83
CA PRO A 29 -35.18 12.40 3.14
C PRO A 29 -34.57 13.01 1.87
N THR A 30 -35.11 14.16 1.50
CA THR A 30 -34.33 15.23 0.89
C THR A 30 -33.37 15.74 1.97
N LEU A 31 -32.06 15.72 1.74
CA LEU A 31 -31.10 16.75 2.16
C LEU A 31 -29.69 16.36 1.67
N SER A 32 -29.05 17.32 1.02
CA SER A 32 -27.73 17.27 0.39
C SER A 32 -26.62 16.71 1.30
N PRO A 33 -25.53 16.13 0.74
CA PRO A 33 -24.31 15.95 1.50
C PRO A 33 -23.64 17.32 1.65
N ALA A 34 -23.70 17.88 2.85
CA ALA A 34 -22.77 18.90 3.27
C ALA A 34 -21.35 18.30 3.27
N GLU A 35 -20.51 18.87 2.44
CA GLU A 35 -19.14 19.29 2.76
C GLU A 35 -18.34 18.35 3.69
N PHE A 36 -17.48 17.54 3.08
CA PHE A 36 -16.44 16.82 3.80
C PHE A 36 -15.54 17.84 4.52
N PRO A 37 -15.23 17.69 5.83
CA PRO A 37 -14.20 18.48 6.45
C PRO A 37 -12.87 18.19 5.74
N ALA A 38 -12.22 19.23 5.25
CA ALA A 38 -10.83 19.21 4.83
C ALA A 38 -9.93 19.01 6.06
N GLU A 39 -10.00 17.85 6.70
CA GLU A 39 -8.98 17.44 7.67
C GLU A 39 -7.74 17.00 6.89
N GLN A 40 -6.90 18.00 6.67
CA GLN A 40 -5.52 17.87 6.28
C GLN A 40 -4.83 16.90 7.26
N PHE A 41 -4.63 15.65 6.84
CA PHE A 41 -3.75 14.71 7.54
C PHE A 41 -2.30 15.26 7.46
N GLU A 42 -1.97 16.16 8.37
CA GLU A 42 -0.63 16.69 8.54
C GLU A 42 0.20 15.67 9.34
N LEU A 43 0.85 14.75 8.64
CA LEU A 43 1.90 13.90 9.23
C LEU A 43 3.11 14.79 9.57
N LYS A 44 3.15 15.33 10.79
CA LYS A 44 4.33 16.06 11.29
C LYS A 44 5.49 15.09 11.56
N LEU A 45 6.29 14.84 10.53
CA LEU A 45 7.57 14.14 10.58
C LEU A 45 8.68 15.01 11.22
N ASN A 46 8.40 15.65 12.36
CA ASN A 46 9.36 16.52 13.04
C ASN A 46 10.32 15.73 13.99
N GLY A 47 10.32 14.40 13.94
CA GLY A 47 11.00 13.53 14.90
C GLY A 47 12.40 13.01 14.54
N PHE A 48 13.06 13.54 13.50
CA PHE A 48 14.38 13.03 13.06
C PHE A 48 15.50 14.08 13.06
N LYS A 49 15.47 15.07 13.96
CA LYS A 49 16.55 16.08 14.06
C LYS A 49 17.66 15.79 15.06
N ASP A 50 17.55 14.76 15.90
CA ASP A 50 18.52 14.54 17.01
C ASP A 50 19.45 13.33 16.84
N ILE A 51 19.78 12.93 15.60
CA ILE A 51 20.86 11.95 15.34
C ILE A 51 22.07 12.66 14.74
N ALA A 52 22.51 13.72 15.40
CA ALA A 52 23.87 14.23 15.24
C ALA A 52 24.31 14.78 16.59
N THR A 53 25.41 14.24 17.11
CA THR A 53 26.12 14.67 18.31
C THR A 53 25.54 14.23 19.67
N SER A 54 26.05 13.13 20.20
CA SER A 54 26.32 13.03 21.65
C SER A 54 27.14 11.78 21.96
N SER A 55 28.41 12.02 22.27
CA SER A 55 29.38 11.06 22.79
C SER A 55 29.39 11.08 24.33
N LYS A 56 29.48 9.88 24.95
CA LYS A 56 29.82 9.58 26.37
C LYS A 56 28.70 9.94 27.39
N THR A 57 28.37 9.18 28.45
CA THR A 57 29.18 8.31 29.33
C THR A 57 28.27 7.41 30.22
N LYS A 58 28.62 6.11 30.32
CA LYS A 58 28.63 5.22 31.51
C LYS A 58 27.54 5.31 32.60
N SER A 59 26.79 4.23 32.78
CA SER A 59 26.51 3.62 34.10
C SER A 59 26.10 2.14 33.96
N ASN A 60 26.42 1.37 34.99
CA ASN A 60 26.62 -0.07 35.04
C ASN A 60 25.55 -0.72 35.94
N LYS A 61 24.94 -1.85 35.55
CA LYS A 61 24.58 -2.92 36.51
C LYS A 61 24.23 -4.25 35.82
N ASN A 62 24.84 -5.30 36.37
CA ASN A 62 24.85 -6.70 35.96
C ASN A 62 23.52 -7.43 36.19
N VAL A 63 23.12 -8.31 35.26
CA VAL A 63 22.48 -9.66 35.40
C VAL A 63 22.59 -10.28 34.00
N GLY A 64 22.94 -11.54 33.69
CA GLY A 64 23.30 -12.76 34.39
C GLY A 64 23.45 -13.84 33.30
N ALA A 65 24.56 -14.57 33.32
CA ALA A 65 24.89 -15.88 32.74
C ALA A 65 24.13 -16.46 31.50
N SER A 66 24.92 -16.71 30.44
CA SER A 66 25.28 -18.06 29.95
C SER A 66 25.06 -18.34 28.45
N ALA A 67 26.06 -19.04 27.89
CA ALA A 67 26.17 -19.68 26.58
C ALA A 67 26.40 -18.77 25.34
N SER A 68 27.65 -18.74 24.85
CA SER A 68 27.98 -19.47 23.62
C SER A 68 29.48 -19.35 23.32
N SER A 69 30.11 -20.52 23.19
CA SER A 69 31.49 -20.71 22.81
C SER A 69 31.77 -20.17 21.40
N SER A 70 32.67 -19.20 21.28
CA SER A 70 33.49 -19.08 20.07
C SER A 70 34.90 -18.64 20.45
N LYS A 71 35.87 -19.43 19.97
CA LYS A 71 37.29 -19.31 20.26
C LYS A 71 37.80 -17.94 19.80
N LEU A 72 37.96 -17.02 20.76
CA LEU A 72 38.79 -15.82 20.59
C LEU A 72 40.22 -16.29 20.34
N LYS A 73 40.66 -16.14 19.09
CA LYS A 73 42.06 -16.24 18.72
C LYS A 73 42.82 -15.20 19.54
N GLN A 74 43.78 -15.67 20.33
CA GLN A 74 44.76 -14.84 21.04
C GLN A 74 45.34 -13.81 20.07
N THR A 75 45.06 -12.53 20.32
CA THR A 75 45.98 -11.46 19.93
C THR A 75 47.10 -11.48 20.96
N THR A 76 48.17 -12.18 20.64
CA THR A 76 49.47 -12.01 21.29
C THR A 76 49.91 -10.56 21.06
N GLY A 77 49.63 -9.70 22.04
CA GLY A 77 49.95 -8.28 22.02
C GLY A 77 50.54 -7.87 23.35
N PHE A 78 51.87 -7.69 23.33
CA PHE A 78 52.69 -7.04 24.36
C PHE A 78 52.85 -7.76 25.70
N SER A 79 53.62 -8.85 25.69
CA SER A 79 54.70 -8.88 26.68
C SER A 79 55.73 -7.87 26.20
N PRO A 80 56.15 -6.88 27.01
CA PRO A 80 57.44 -6.29 26.75
C PRO A 80 58.40 -7.47 26.85
N ILE A 81 59.05 -7.83 25.74
CA ILE A 81 60.34 -8.47 25.84
C ILE A 81 61.18 -7.41 26.56
N SER A 82 61.14 -7.45 27.89
CA SER A 82 62.23 -6.99 28.69
C SER A 82 63.37 -7.85 28.17
N PRO A 83 64.38 -7.29 27.46
CA PRO A 83 65.61 -8.01 27.42
C PRO A 83 66.08 -7.95 28.87
N ASN A 84 65.79 -8.99 29.63
CA ASN A 84 66.72 -9.50 30.61
C ASN A 84 67.97 -9.93 29.82
N ARG A 85 68.63 -8.98 29.13
CA ARG A 85 70.08 -9.04 28.99
C ARG A 85 70.52 -8.93 30.42
N SER A 86 70.90 -10.07 30.97
CA SER A 86 71.61 -10.12 32.22
C SER A 86 72.64 -9.00 32.18
N LEU A 87 72.50 -8.03 33.09
CA LEU A 87 73.49 -7.00 33.37
C LEU A 87 74.72 -7.69 33.98
N LYS A 88 75.34 -8.61 33.24
CA LYS A 88 76.59 -9.24 33.63
C LYS A 88 77.67 -8.33 33.09
N SER A 89 77.98 -7.35 33.95
CA SER A 89 79.13 -6.45 33.93
C SER A 89 79.35 -5.65 32.65
N ALA A 90 78.68 -4.49 32.53
CA ALA A 90 79.30 -3.37 31.83
C ALA A 90 80.47 -2.89 32.71
N SER A 91 81.64 -3.51 32.56
CA SER A 91 82.81 -3.19 33.38
C SER A 91 83.53 -1.94 32.88
N THR A 92 83.21 -1.46 31.67
CA THR A 92 83.89 -0.36 31.00
C THR A 92 82.91 0.68 30.47
N ILE A 93 83.35 1.95 30.38
CA ILE A 93 82.54 3.07 29.85
C ILE A 93 82.06 2.80 28.40
N SER A 94 82.86 2.10 27.58
CA SER A 94 82.47 1.73 26.21
C SER A 94 81.25 0.82 26.18
N ASP A 95 81.19 -0.19 27.06
CA ASP A 95 80.09 -1.15 27.11
C ASP A 95 78.76 -0.45 27.43
N LEU A 96 78.79 0.57 28.29
CA LEU A 96 77.62 1.38 28.62
C LEU A 96 77.16 2.21 27.41
N LYS A 97 78.10 2.79 26.66
CA LYS A 97 77.80 3.55 25.44
C LYS A 97 77.16 2.65 24.38
N ASP A 98 77.68 1.45 24.19
CA ASP A 98 77.17 0.49 23.21
C ASP A 98 75.80 -0.04 23.64
N LEU A 99 75.59 -0.29 24.93
CA LEU A 99 74.28 -0.63 25.48
C LEU A 99 73.26 0.49 25.26
N ALA A 100 73.61 1.74 25.58
CA ALA A 100 72.75 2.90 25.38
C ALA A 100 72.41 3.10 23.90
N SER A 101 73.40 2.98 23.01
CA SER A 101 73.21 3.07 21.56
C SER A 101 72.28 1.96 21.05
N SER A 102 72.48 0.72 21.51
CA SER A 102 71.64 -0.41 21.12
C SER A 102 70.19 -0.29 21.60
N ASN A 103 69.98 0.28 22.80
CA ASN A 103 68.65 0.57 23.34
C ASN A 103 67.96 1.66 22.53
N LEU A 104 68.67 2.74 22.20
CA LEU A 104 68.15 3.81 21.34
C LEU A 104 67.74 3.27 19.97
N ASP A 105 68.59 2.47 19.34
CA ASP A 105 68.28 1.81 18.06
C ASP A 105 67.10 0.86 18.15
N SER A 106 66.97 0.13 19.27
CA SER A 106 65.84 -0.76 19.53
C SER A 106 64.52 0.02 19.64
N ILE A 107 64.52 1.11 20.40
CA ILE A 107 63.36 2.00 20.57
C ILE A 107 62.97 2.61 19.22
N LYS A 108 63.94 3.09 18.45
CA LYS A 108 63.70 3.66 17.12
C LYS A 108 63.04 2.64 16.19
N ARG A 109 63.59 1.44 16.05
CA ARG A 109 62.99 0.37 15.23
C ARG A 109 61.60 -0.02 15.69
N HIS A 110 61.35 -0.04 17.00
CA HIS A 110 60.04 -0.33 17.56
C HIS A 110 59.03 0.78 17.21
N LEU A 111 59.43 2.04 17.31
CA LEU A 111 58.60 3.18 16.92
C LEU A 111 58.29 3.17 15.42
N ASP A 112 59.28 2.92 14.56
CA ASP A 112 59.09 2.87 13.11
C ASP A 112 58.11 1.73 12.73
N ARG A 113 58.23 0.58 13.41
CA ARG A 113 57.31 -0.55 13.22
C ARG A 113 55.90 -0.22 13.67
N SER A 114 55.72 0.38 14.85
CA SER A 114 54.39 0.72 15.37
C SER A 114 53.72 1.80 14.53
N GLN A 115 54.46 2.80 14.05
CA GLN A 115 53.94 3.82 13.13
C GLN A 115 53.48 3.19 11.81
N SER A 116 54.27 2.29 11.23
CA SER A 116 53.90 1.58 10.00
C SER A 116 52.65 0.71 10.19
N GLU A 117 52.52 0.04 11.33
CA GLU A 117 51.35 -0.79 11.66
C GLU A 117 50.08 0.06 11.82
N ILE A 118 50.15 1.16 12.56
CA ILE A 118 49.03 2.10 12.74
C ILE A 118 48.57 2.66 11.38
N LEU A 119 49.50 3.05 10.50
CA LEU A 119 49.16 3.55 9.17
C LEU A 119 48.44 2.50 8.32
N LYS A 120 48.91 1.25 8.33
CA LYS A 120 48.25 0.14 7.61
C LYS A 120 46.85 -0.12 8.14
N ASP A 121 46.65 -0.06 9.45
CA ASP A 121 45.34 -0.25 10.06
C ASP A 121 44.37 0.89 9.73
N ILE A 122 44.86 2.13 9.68
CA ILE A 122 44.07 3.30 9.24
C ILE A 122 43.63 3.10 7.78
N GLU A 123 44.56 2.77 6.88
CA GLU A 123 44.25 2.54 5.46
C GLU A 123 43.25 1.38 5.29
N ALA A 124 43.48 0.27 5.98
CA ALA A 124 42.56 -0.87 5.95
C ALA A 124 41.17 -0.50 6.49
N SER A 125 41.09 0.31 7.54
CA SER A 125 39.82 0.80 8.09
C SER A 125 39.07 1.70 7.11
N GLN A 126 39.78 2.59 6.42
CA GLN A 126 39.22 3.48 5.40
C GLN A 126 38.67 2.69 4.21
N CYS A 127 39.44 1.71 3.71
CA CYS A 127 38.99 0.84 2.62
C CYS A 127 37.73 0.04 2.99
N ARG A 128 37.67 -0.51 4.21
CA ARG A 128 36.46 -1.19 4.73
C ARG A 128 35.27 -0.24 4.85
N LEU A 129 35.49 0.97 5.37
CA LEU A 129 34.45 1.97 5.54
C LEU A 129 33.90 2.41 4.17
N GLN A 130 34.77 2.73 3.22
CA GLN A 130 34.39 3.12 1.87
C GLN A 130 33.56 2.03 1.17
N LYS A 131 33.96 0.76 1.31
CA LYS A 131 33.18 -0.38 0.79
C LYS A 131 31.78 -0.45 1.38
N ARG A 132 31.65 -0.34 2.70
CA ARG A 132 30.35 -0.34 3.38
C ARG A 132 29.49 0.85 2.95
N PHE A 133 30.08 2.03 2.87
CA PHE A 133 29.40 3.25 2.45
C PHE A 133 28.88 3.11 1.00
N LYS A 134 29.68 2.56 0.09
CA LYS A 134 29.27 2.31 -1.29
C LYS A 134 28.09 1.33 -1.37
N ILE A 135 28.16 0.22 -0.63
CA ILE A 135 27.05 -0.77 -0.58
C ILE A 135 25.78 -0.14 -0.03
N GLN A 136 25.89 0.62 1.07
CA GLN A 136 24.75 1.30 1.67
C GLN A 136 24.12 2.32 0.72
N THR A 137 24.94 3.13 0.06
CA THR A 137 24.47 4.16 -0.88
C THR A 137 23.75 3.51 -2.07
N GLN A 138 24.32 2.42 -2.61
CA GLN A 138 23.68 1.67 -3.70
C GLN A 138 22.35 1.05 -3.27
N SER A 139 22.30 0.44 -2.09
CA SER A 139 21.06 -0.13 -1.53
C SER A 139 19.98 0.93 -1.31
N CYS A 140 20.37 2.10 -0.81
CA CYS A 140 19.47 3.23 -0.61
C CYS A 140 18.92 3.74 -1.94
N GLN A 141 19.78 3.88 -2.96
CA GLN A 141 19.36 4.28 -4.31
C GLN A 141 18.39 3.26 -4.90
N GLN A 142 18.73 1.97 -4.84
CA GLN A 142 17.86 0.91 -5.34
C GLN A 142 16.48 0.91 -4.67
N THR A 143 16.45 1.10 -3.35
CA THR A 143 15.20 1.18 -2.58
C THR A 143 14.36 2.39 -3.02
N MET A 144 15.00 3.53 -3.27
CA MET A 144 14.34 4.75 -3.74
C MET A 144 13.72 4.54 -5.14
N ASP A 145 14.49 3.97 -6.06
CA ASP A 145 14.04 3.70 -7.43
C ASP A 145 12.85 2.71 -7.45
N GLU A 146 12.89 1.68 -6.60
CA GLU A 146 11.79 0.71 -6.47
C GLU A 146 10.53 1.36 -5.86
N ALA A 147 10.69 2.20 -4.84
CA ALA A 147 9.58 2.93 -4.24
C ALA A 147 8.92 3.90 -5.24
N GLU A 148 9.71 4.63 -6.03
CA GLU A 148 9.20 5.52 -7.08
C GLU A 148 8.44 4.74 -8.14
N LYS A 149 8.98 3.60 -8.58
CA LYS A 149 8.33 2.72 -9.55
C LYS A 149 6.97 2.22 -9.05
N GLU A 150 6.91 1.70 -7.83
CA GLU A 150 5.65 1.20 -7.26
C GLU A 150 4.65 2.32 -6.97
N TYR A 151 5.13 3.51 -6.57
CA TYR A 151 4.28 4.70 -6.44
C TYR A 151 3.65 5.06 -7.78
N LYS A 152 4.43 5.14 -8.85
CA LYS A 152 3.94 5.47 -10.19
C LYS A 152 2.88 4.46 -10.65
N LYS A 153 3.18 3.17 -10.52
CA LYS A 153 2.24 2.09 -10.84
C LYS A 153 0.94 2.14 -10.03
N MET A 154 1.03 2.47 -8.73
CA MET A 154 -0.16 2.65 -7.89
C MET A 154 -0.98 3.86 -8.35
N SER A 155 -0.32 4.98 -8.63
CA SER A 155 -0.97 6.20 -9.08
C SER A 155 -1.71 6.01 -10.41
N GLU A 156 -1.09 5.28 -11.35
CA GLU A 156 -1.68 4.94 -12.64
C GLU A 156 -2.95 4.10 -12.45
N ARG A 157 -2.90 3.02 -11.67
CA ARG A 157 -4.09 2.19 -11.38
C ARG A 157 -5.23 2.97 -10.73
N ILE A 158 -4.93 3.88 -9.81
CA ILE A 158 -5.95 4.73 -9.18
C ILE A 158 -6.58 5.66 -10.21
N SER A 159 -5.77 6.24 -11.10
CA SER A 159 -6.27 7.12 -12.17
C SER A 159 -7.14 6.36 -13.18
N GLU A 160 -6.68 5.18 -13.63
CA GLU A 160 -7.44 4.31 -14.53
C GLU A 160 -8.76 3.87 -13.89
N GLY A 161 -8.73 3.44 -12.61
CA GLY A 161 -9.93 3.04 -11.89
C GLY A 161 -10.94 4.18 -11.74
N ARG A 162 -10.47 5.40 -11.52
CA ARG A 162 -11.32 6.60 -11.47
C ARG A 162 -11.98 6.88 -12.82
N GLU A 163 -11.21 6.87 -13.90
CA GLU A 163 -11.75 7.14 -15.23
C GLU A 163 -12.70 6.04 -15.70
N ALA A 164 -12.40 4.77 -15.41
CA ALA A 164 -13.31 3.66 -15.67
C ALA A 164 -14.65 3.83 -14.93
N MET A 165 -14.61 4.18 -13.64
CA MET A 165 -15.83 4.40 -12.85
C MET A 165 -16.65 5.58 -13.39
N LYS A 166 -15.98 6.67 -13.77
CA LYS A 166 -16.62 7.84 -14.38
C LYS A 166 -17.29 7.48 -15.71
N ALA A 167 -16.61 6.70 -16.54
CA ALA A 167 -17.14 6.23 -17.83
C ALA A 167 -18.37 5.31 -17.63
N SER A 168 -18.29 4.32 -16.74
CA SER A 168 -19.41 3.41 -16.45
C SER A 168 -20.62 4.16 -15.85
N TYR A 169 -20.39 5.15 -15.00
CA TYR A 169 -21.48 5.97 -14.48
C TYR A 169 -22.15 6.81 -15.58
N ALA A 170 -21.35 7.41 -16.47
CA ALA A 170 -21.89 8.16 -17.61
C ALA A 170 -22.73 7.27 -18.54
N GLU A 171 -22.26 6.05 -18.82
CA GLU A 171 -22.99 5.06 -19.60
C GLU A 171 -24.31 4.67 -18.94
N PHE A 172 -24.28 4.39 -17.63
CA PHE A 172 -25.48 4.09 -16.85
C PHE A 172 -26.53 5.21 -16.92
N ILE A 173 -26.11 6.46 -16.76
CA ILE A 173 -27.03 7.62 -16.86
C ILE A 173 -27.60 7.74 -18.28
N ALA A 174 -26.79 7.55 -19.31
CA ALA A 174 -27.24 7.57 -20.70
C ALA A 174 -28.27 6.45 -20.98
N GLU A 175 -28.02 5.24 -20.49
CA GLU A 175 -28.93 4.10 -20.65
C GLU A 175 -30.24 4.31 -19.88
N ALA A 176 -30.18 4.83 -18.65
CA ALA A 176 -31.36 5.14 -17.85
C ALA A 176 -32.25 6.18 -18.55
N HIS A 177 -31.64 7.22 -19.14
CA HIS A 177 -32.36 8.24 -19.90
C HIS A 177 -32.97 7.66 -21.19
N ALA A 178 -32.22 6.84 -21.92
CA ALA A 178 -32.69 6.17 -23.13
C ALA A 178 -33.86 5.21 -22.82
N SER A 179 -33.76 4.43 -21.74
CA SER A 179 -34.81 3.52 -21.27
C SER A 179 -36.09 4.25 -20.89
N THR A 180 -35.96 5.35 -20.15
CA THR A 180 -37.10 6.20 -19.77
C THR A 180 -37.78 6.81 -21.00
N SER A 181 -36.99 7.29 -21.96
CA SER A 181 -37.52 7.87 -23.21
C SER A 181 -38.26 6.84 -24.05
N ARG A 182 -37.71 5.62 -24.20
CA ARG A 182 -38.40 4.50 -24.85
C ARG A 182 -39.72 4.16 -24.18
N ARG A 183 -39.74 4.08 -22.84
CA ARG A 183 -40.96 3.81 -22.08
C ARG A 183 -42.01 4.91 -22.29
N LYS A 184 -41.60 6.19 -22.25
CA LYS A 184 -42.49 7.33 -22.51
C LYS A 184 -43.10 7.24 -23.91
N PHE A 185 -42.30 6.95 -24.93
CA PHE A 185 -42.78 6.78 -26.30
C PHE A 185 -43.83 5.66 -26.41
N VAL A 186 -43.55 4.48 -25.86
CA VAL A 186 -44.50 3.34 -25.90
C VAL A 186 -45.80 3.68 -25.17
N LEU A 187 -45.74 4.36 -24.02
CA LEU A 187 -46.94 4.79 -23.29
C LEU A 187 -47.80 5.75 -24.10
N LEU A 188 -47.17 6.76 -24.75
CA LEU A 188 -47.89 7.70 -25.61
C LEU A 188 -48.52 7.00 -26.81
N GLN A 189 -47.79 6.10 -27.47
CA GLN A 189 -48.28 5.34 -28.60
C GLN A 189 -49.46 4.43 -28.23
N LEU A 190 -49.39 3.77 -27.07
CA LEU A 190 -50.50 2.95 -26.57
C LEU A 190 -51.74 3.81 -26.23
N ALA A 191 -51.54 4.98 -25.62
CA ALA A 191 -52.63 5.90 -25.30
C ALA A 191 -53.34 6.39 -26.58
N GLU A 192 -52.58 6.69 -27.64
CA GLU A 192 -53.13 7.08 -28.94
C GLU A 192 -53.94 5.94 -29.58
N GLN A 193 -53.38 4.73 -29.59
CA GLN A 193 -54.07 3.53 -30.12
C GLN A 193 -55.38 3.23 -29.37
N ILE A 194 -55.37 3.34 -28.04
CA ILE A 194 -56.58 3.16 -27.22
C ILE A 194 -57.62 4.22 -27.57
N SER A 195 -57.21 5.49 -27.66
CA SER A 195 -58.10 6.60 -27.98
C SER A 195 -58.75 6.41 -29.35
N LEU A 196 -57.97 6.07 -30.38
CA LEU A 196 -58.47 5.81 -31.73
C LEU A 196 -59.48 4.64 -31.75
N LYS A 197 -59.16 3.53 -31.08
CA LYS A 197 -60.07 2.38 -30.98
C LYS A 197 -61.38 2.73 -30.27
N PHE A 198 -61.32 3.56 -29.24
CA PHE A 198 -62.50 4.02 -28.52
C PHE A 198 -63.40 4.90 -29.40
N TYR A 199 -62.83 5.85 -30.15
CA TYR A 199 -63.59 6.67 -31.10
C TYR A 199 -64.25 5.83 -32.20
N GLU A 200 -63.54 4.86 -32.76
CA GLU A 200 -64.10 3.93 -33.75
C GLU A 200 -65.24 3.09 -33.18
N LEU A 201 -65.12 2.63 -31.92
CA LEU A 201 -66.19 1.90 -31.24
C LEU A 201 -67.43 2.77 -31.04
N LEU A 202 -67.27 4.00 -30.56
CA LEU A 202 -68.38 4.96 -30.39
C LEU A 202 -69.07 5.26 -31.72
N ARG A 203 -68.28 5.50 -32.79
CA ARG A 203 -68.82 5.76 -34.13
C ARG A 203 -69.67 4.59 -34.62
N LYS A 204 -69.20 3.35 -34.46
CA LYS A 204 -69.94 2.14 -34.84
C LYS A 204 -71.23 2.00 -34.04
N ALA A 205 -71.20 2.24 -32.73
CA ALA A 205 -72.38 2.18 -31.88
C ALA A 205 -73.45 3.21 -32.28
N LEU A 206 -73.04 4.46 -32.57
CA LEU A 206 -73.95 5.51 -33.04
C LEU A 206 -74.59 5.18 -34.39
N LEU A 207 -73.82 4.66 -35.35
CA LEU A 207 -74.34 4.23 -36.65
C LEU A 207 -75.35 3.09 -36.51
N GLN A 208 -75.07 2.11 -35.64
CA GLN A 208 -76.00 1.02 -35.35
C GLN A 208 -77.30 1.52 -34.72
N PHE A 209 -77.21 2.48 -33.78
CA PHE A 209 -78.39 3.09 -33.16
C PHE A 209 -79.23 3.86 -34.20
N ALA A 210 -78.59 4.65 -35.06
CA ALA A 210 -79.28 5.38 -36.13
C ALA A 210 -80.02 4.43 -37.09
N ALA A 211 -79.35 3.36 -37.56
CA ALA A 211 -79.95 2.36 -38.43
C ALA A 211 -81.13 1.61 -37.77
N SER A 212 -81.03 1.35 -36.47
CA SER A 212 -82.11 0.75 -35.68
C SER A 212 -83.34 1.67 -35.60
N MET A 213 -83.13 2.97 -35.37
CA MET A 213 -84.22 3.95 -35.35
C MET A 213 -84.92 4.09 -36.71
N GLU A 214 -84.16 4.16 -37.81
CA GLU A 214 -84.73 4.20 -39.17
C GLU A 214 -85.57 2.95 -39.46
N SER A 215 -85.07 1.77 -39.08
CA SER A 215 -85.78 0.50 -39.25
C SER A 215 -87.12 0.50 -38.47
N HIS A 216 -87.11 1.00 -37.23
CA HIS A 216 -88.31 1.09 -36.41
C HIS A 216 -89.32 2.10 -36.97
N LEU A 217 -88.86 3.24 -37.51
CA LEU A 217 -89.71 4.24 -38.15
C LEU A 217 -90.41 3.66 -39.38
N LEU A 218 -89.67 3.03 -40.29
CA LEU A 218 -90.24 2.38 -41.49
C LEU A 218 -91.24 1.27 -41.13
N GLN A 219 -90.97 0.52 -40.06
CA GLN A 219 -91.90 -0.51 -39.58
C GLN A 219 -93.17 0.10 -38.99
N SER A 220 -93.07 1.24 -38.30
CA SER A 220 -94.23 1.97 -37.78
C SER A 220 -95.10 2.58 -38.89
N GLU A 221 -94.49 3.13 -39.94
CA GLU A 221 -95.21 3.65 -41.12
C GLU A 221 -95.95 2.54 -41.86
N ARG A 222 -95.32 1.37 -42.06
CA ARG A 222 -96.00 0.21 -42.68
C ARG A 222 -97.19 -0.29 -41.87
N ARG A 223 -97.17 -0.18 -40.54
CA ARG A 223 -98.30 -0.58 -39.68
C ARG A 223 -99.47 0.42 -39.73
N ILE A 224 -99.23 1.67 -40.10
CA ILE A 224 -100.28 2.70 -40.23
C ILE A 224 -101.00 2.61 -41.59
N LEU A 225 -100.33 2.06 -42.62
CA LEU A 225 -100.88 1.93 -43.98
C LEU A 225 -101.65 0.61 -44.26
N VAL A 226 -101.73 -0.30 -43.28
CA VAL A 226 -102.49 -1.57 -43.36
C VAL A 226 -103.71 -1.49 -42.46
#